data_AF-A0A1V5VKZ1-F1
#
_entry.id   AF-A0A1V5VKZ1-F1
#
_cell.length_a   1.000
_cell.length_b   1.000
_cell.length_c   1.000
_cell.angle_alpha   90.00
_cell.angle_beta   90.00
_cell.angle_gamma   90.00
#
_symmetry.space_group_name_H-M   'P 1'
#
loop_
_entity.id
_entity.type
_entity.pdbx_description
1 polymer ?
#
loop_
_entity_poly.entity_id
_entity_poly.type
_entity_poly.pdbx_seq_one_letter_code
_entity_poly.pdbx_strand_id
1 'polypeptide(L)'
;MSGYKTRRNHIKEELKNPEFKKAYNREDFIIRVAVQIATERQRHNLTQKELARKLHTSQQTISRIEKGDQNITIGLIERMAEIFGKKPILKFD
;
A
#
# COMPACT_ATOMS: atom_id res chain seq x y z
N MET A 1 27.95 23.68 -12.74
CA MET A 1 27.91 22.25 -12.33
C MET A 1 27.03 22.14 -11.12
N SER A 2 25.82 21.61 -11.24
CA SER A 2 24.89 21.54 -10.11
C SER A 2 24.93 20.14 -9.49
N GLY A 3 25.60 20.04 -8.34
CA GLY A 3 25.85 18.80 -7.61
C GLY A 3 24.62 18.26 -6.88
N TYR A 4 23.47 18.18 -7.55
CA TYR A 4 22.31 17.53 -6.97
C TYR A 4 22.46 16.01 -7.09
N LYS A 5 22.67 15.31 -5.96
CA LYS A 5 22.48 13.86 -5.91
C LYS A 5 21.06 13.57 -6.39
N THR A 6 20.92 12.74 -7.42
CA THR A 6 19.62 12.24 -7.87
C THR A 6 18.90 11.57 -6.69
N ARG A 7 17.58 11.74 -6.56
CA ARG A 7 16.77 11.15 -5.46
C ARG A 7 17.12 9.67 -5.20
N ARG A 8 17.36 8.89 -6.26
CA ARG A 8 17.79 7.49 -6.18
C ARG A 8 19.13 7.30 -5.47
N ASN A 9 20.12 8.13 -5.81
CA ASN A 9 21.46 8.05 -5.20
C ASN A 9 21.45 8.51 -3.76
N HIS A 10 20.63 9.51 -3.42
CA HIS A 10 20.45 9.93 -2.03
C HIS A 10 19.82 8.82 -1.19
N ILE A 11 18.73 8.20 -1.66
CA ILE A 11 18.09 7.06 -0.97
C ILE A 11 19.07 5.89 -0.80
N LYS A 12 19.88 5.56 -1.81
CA LYS A 12 20.89 4.49 -1.70
C LYS A 12 21.89 4.72 -0.57
N GLU A 13 22.29 5.97 -0.34
CA GLU A 13 23.20 6.31 0.76
C GLU A 13 22.50 6.23 2.11
N GLU A 14 21.27 6.76 2.23
CA GLU A 14 20.46 6.67 3.46
C GLU A 14 20.15 5.22 3.85
N LEU A 15 19.96 4.32 2.88
CA LEU A 15 19.75 2.88 3.12
C LEU A 15 20.91 2.17 3.82
N LYS A 16 22.10 2.80 3.93
CA LYS A 16 23.21 2.28 4.75
C LYS A 16 22.94 2.45 6.24
N ASN A 17 22.10 3.41 6.64
CA ASN A 17 21.68 3.58 8.03
C ASN A 17 20.63 2.50 8.39
N PRO A 18 20.86 1.65 9.42
CA PRO A 18 19.94 0.59 9.80
C PRO A 18 18.53 1.07 10.19
N GLU A 19 18.42 2.20 10.89
CA GLU A 19 17.13 2.76 11.31
C GLU A 19 16.34 3.27 10.10
N PHE A 20 17.02 3.99 9.20
CA PHE A 20 16.42 4.42 7.94
C PHE A 20 15.98 3.23 7.09
N LYS A 21 16.83 2.21 6.95
CA LYS A 21 16.53 0.99 6.20
C LYS A 21 15.31 0.26 6.77
N LYS A 22 15.20 0.16 8.09
CA LYS A 22 14.04 -0.46 8.77
C LYS A 22 12.75 0.30 8.49
N ALA A 23 12.77 1.63 8.62
CA ALA A 23 11.61 2.47 8.31
C ALA A 23 11.25 2.38 6.82
N TYR A 24 12.24 2.48 5.93
CA TYR A 24 12.07 2.36 4.48
C TYR A 24 11.42 1.03 4.10
N ASN A 25 11.93 -0.09 4.62
CA ASN A 25 11.38 -1.42 4.33
C ASN A 25 9.93 -1.57 4.80
N ARG A 26 9.59 -0.96 5.95
CA ARG A 26 8.21 -0.95 6.46
C ARG A 26 7.29 -0.18 5.52
N GLU A 27 7.66 1.03 5.13
CA GLU A 27 6.88 1.86 4.20
C GLU A 27 6.75 1.20 2.83
N ASP A 28 7.84 0.62 2.32
CA ASP A 28 7.86 -0.11 1.05
C ASP A 28 6.90 -1.32 1.07
N PHE A 29 6.81 -2.04 2.19
CA PHE A 29 5.81 -3.10 2.38
C PHE A 29 4.37 -2.56 2.36
N ILE A 30 4.09 -1.48 3.09
CA ILE A 30 2.75 -0.86 3.13
C ILE A 30 2.33 -0.40 1.72
N ILE A 31 3.23 0.25 0.98
CA ILE A 31 3.00 0.70 -0.39
C ILE A 31 2.72 -0.48 -1.31
N ARG A 32 3.48 -1.58 -1.21
CA ARG A 32 3.21 -2.79 -2.02
C ARG A 32 1.81 -3.34 -1.78
N VAL A 33 1.37 -3.42 -0.53
CA VAL A 33 0.01 -3.86 -0.18
C VAL A 33 -1.05 -2.88 -0.72
N ALA A 34 -0.83 -1.57 -0.54
CA ALA A 34 -1.71 -0.52 -1.03
C ALA A 34 -1.94 -0.58 -2.55
N VAL A 35 -0.85 -0.74 -3.31
CA VAL A 35 -0.89 -0.86 -4.77
C VAL A 35 -1.64 -2.13 -5.20
N GLN A 36 -1.44 -3.26 -4.52
CA GLN A 36 -2.18 -4.49 -4.82
C GLN A 36 -3.68 -4.32 -4.61
N ILE A 37 -4.10 -3.70 -3.50
CA ILE A 37 -5.51 -3.43 -3.21
C ILE A 37 -6.11 -2.49 -4.27
N ALA A 38 -5.43 -1.40 -4.62
CA ALA A 38 -5.89 -0.45 -5.62
C ALA A 38 -6.05 -1.12 -7.00
N THR A 39 -5.07 -1.95 -7.37
CA THR A 39 -5.08 -2.71 -8.63
C THR A 39 -6.25 -3.68 -8.68
N GLU A 40 -6.49 -4.42 -7.60
CA GLU A 40 -7.59 -5.38 -7.56
C GLU A 40 -8.96 -4.67 -7.57
N ARG A 41 -9.11 -3.58 -6.81
CA ARG A 41 -10.32 -2.75 -6.87
C ARG A 41 -10.62 -2.30 -8.31
N GLN A 42 -9.60 -1.84 -9.04
CA GLN A 42 -9.75 -1.41 -10.43
C GLN A 42 -10.15 -2.57 -11.36
N ARG A 43 -9.58 -3.77 -11.18
CA ARG A 43 -9.98 -4.97 -11.94
C ARG A 43 -11.45 -5.35 -11.73
N HIS A 44 -11.97 -5.07 -10.54
CA HIS A 44 -13.38 -5.25 -10.21
C HIS A 44 -14.28 -4.09 -10.68
N ASN A 45 -13.73 -3.10 -11.41
CA ASN A 45 -14.44 -1.90 -11.87
C ASN A 45 -15.13 -1.12 -10.75
N LEU A 46 -14.59 -1.17 -9.53
CA LEU A 46 -15.13 -0.45 -8.38
C LEU A 46 -14.43 0.90 -8.24
N THR A 47 -15.20 1.96 -8.02
CA THR A 47 -14.68 3.22 -7.49
C THR A 47 -14.28 3.08 -6.02
N GLN A 48 -13.41 3.96 -5.50
CA GLN A 48 -13.08 3.99 -4.07
C GLN A 48 -14.34 4.17 -3.20
N LYS A 49 -15.32 4.96 -3.67
CA LYS A 49 -16.61 5.16 -2.98
C LYS A 49 -17.45 3.88 -2.95
N GLU A 50 -17.43 3.07 -4.01
CA GLU A 50 -18.15 1.78 -4.04
C GLU A 50 -17.52 0.74 -3.13
N LEU A 51 -16.19 0.62 -3.14
CA LEU A 51 -15.50 -0.25 -2.21
C LEU A 51 -15.75 0.17 -0.76
N ALA A 52 -15.70 1.48 -0.48
CA ALA A 52 -16.01 2.02 0.83
C ALA A 52 -17.43 1.65 1.31
N ARG A 53 -18.43 1.77 0.43
CA ARG A 53 -19.82 1.38 0.72
C ARG A 53 -19.93 -0.10 1.08
N LYS A 54 -19.29 -0.99 0.31
CA LYS A 54 -19.29 -2.44 0.57
C LYS A 54 -18.58 -2.81 1.88
N LEU A 55 -17.57 -2.03 2.27
CA LEU A 55 -16.81 -2.23 3.51
C LEU A 55 -17.39 -1.50 4.73
N HIS A 56 -18.48 -0.76 4.57
CA HIS A 56 -19.04 0.10 5.63
C HIS A 56 -17.99 1.07 6.20
N THR A 57 -17.23 1.72 5.31
CA THR A 57 -16.23 2.73 5.68
C THR A 57 -16.34 3.98 4.80
N SER A 58 -15.48 4.97 5.01
CA SER A 58 -15.46 6.21 4.22
C SER A 58 -14.59 6.06 2.97
N GLN A 59 -14.90 6.85 1.92
CA GLN A 59 -14.04 6.91 0.73
C GLN A 59 -12.64 7.44 1.07
N GLN A 60 -12.54 8.35 2.05
CA GLN A 60 -11.26 8.86 2.55
C GLN A 60 -10.41 7.75 3.17
N THR A 61 -11.02 6.80 3.88
CA THR A 61 -10.33 5.63 4.41
C THR A 61 -9.72 4.80 3.28
N ILE A 62 -10.51 4.49 2.24
CA ILE A 62 -10.02 3.73 1.07
C ILE A 62 -8.90 4.49 0.35
N SER A 63 -9.05 5.80 0.18
CA SER A 63 -8.03 6.65 -0.43
C SER A 63 -6.70 6.62 0.33
N ARG A 64 -6.73 6.74 1.67
CA ARG A 64 -5.52 6.64 2.51
C ARG A 64 -4.89 5.25 2.44
N ILE A 65 -5.70 4.18 2.42
CA ILE A 65 -5.19 2.81 2.25
C ILE A 65 -4.43 2.69 0.93
N GLU A 66 -5.03 3.12 -0.18
CA GLU A 66 -4.44 2.98 -1.51
C GLU A 66 -3.22 3.87 -1.75
N LYS A 67 -3.03 4.90 -0.92
CA LYS A 67 -1.81 5.72 -0.90
C LYS A 67 -0.71 5.16 -0.01
N GLY A 68 -1.02 4.18 0.84
CA GLY A 68 -0.11 3.70 1.88
C GLY A 68 0.03 4.66 3.07
N ASP A 69 -0.85 5.66 3.19
CA ASP A 69 -0.79 6.69 4.25
C ASP A 69 -1.31 6.19 5.61
N GLN A 70 -1.63 4.90 5.73
CA GLN A 70 -2.03 4.27 6.98
C GLN A 70 -1.74 2.77 6.99
N ASN A 71 -1.58 2.21 8.19
CA ASN A 71 -1.55 0.76 8.37
C ASN A 71 -2.93 0.18 8.04
N ILE A 72 -2.93 -0.97 7.36
CA ILE A 72 -4.13 -1.77 7.12
C ILE A 72 -4.11 -3.01 8.02
N THR A 73 -5.26 -3.37 8.58
CA THR A 73 -5.39 -4.58 9.39
C THR A 73 -5.62 -5.80 8.49
N ILE A 74 -5.17 -6.98 8.93
CA ILE A 74 -5.37 -8.24 8.20
C ILE A 74 -6.87 -8.52 7.98
N GLY A 75 -7.72 -8.26 8.98
CA GLY A 75 -9.17 -8.44 8.83
C GLY A 75 -9.80 -7.51 7.78
N LEU A 76 -9.24 -6.32 7.53
CA LEU A 76 -9.72 -5.48 6.43
C LEU A 76 -9.29 -6.03 5.06
N ILE A 77 -8.08 -6.58 4.97
CA ILE A 77 -7.60 -7.27 3.76
C ILE A 77 -8.49 -8.48 3.44
N GLU A 78 -8.86 -9.26 4.46
CA GLU A 78 -9.76 -10.41 4.31
C GLU A 78 -11.13 -9.98 3.76
N ARG A 79 -11.78 -8.98 4.37
CA ARG A 79 -13.06 -8.44 3.88
C ARG A 79 -12.98 -7.85 2.47
N MET A 80 -11.85 -7.22 2.12
CA MET A 80 -11.60 -6.77 0.75
C MET A 80 -11.51 -7.97 -0.21
N ALA A 81 -10.77 -9.02 0.17
CA ALA A 81 -10.63 -10.21 -0.64
C ALA A 81 -11.98 -10.92 -0.86
N GLU A 82 -12.86 -10.97 0.14
CA GLU A 82 -14.24 -11.48 -0.02
C GLU A 82 -15.02 -10.70 -1.08
N ILE A 83 -14.97 -9.36 -1.05
CA ILE A 83 -15.60 -8.50 -2.06
C ILE A 83 -15.03 -8.75 -3.46
N PHE A 84 -13.73 -9.02 -3.55
CA PHE A 84 -13.05 -9.37 -4.79
C PHE A 84 -13.27 -10.83 -5.21
N GLY A 85 -13.92 -11.66 -4.39
CA GLY A 85 -14.04 -13.10 -4.65
C GLY A 85 -12.66 -13.80 -4.72
N LYS A 86 -11.70 -13.32 -3.93
CA LYS A 86 -10.31 -13.80 -3.86
C LYS A 86 -10.01 -14.37 -2.48
N LYS A 87 -8.86 -15.05 -2.39
CA LYS A 87 -8.25 -15.48 -1.13
C LYS A 87 -6.93 -14.73 -0.94
N PRO A 88 -6.70 -14.07 0.20
CA PRO A 88 -5.41 -13.45 0.47
C PRO A 88 -4.35 -14.55 0.65
N ILE A 89 -3.19 -14.39 0.01
CA ILE A 89 -2.05 -15.29 0.13
C ILE A 89 -0.85 -14.46 0.58
N LEU A 90 -0.27 -14.81 1.73
CA LEU A 90 1.01 -14.27 2.16
C LEU A 90 2.10 -15.22 1.71
N LYS A 91 3.02 -14.72 0.87
CA LYS A 91 4.20 -15.43 0.44
C LYS A 91 5.44 -14.67 0.88
N PHE A 92 6.41 -15.39 1.39
CA PHE A 92 7.76 -14.88 1.62
C PHE A 92 8.62 -15.25 0.41
N ASP A 93 9.46 -14.30 -0.01
CA ASP A 93 10.43 -14.49 -1.09
C ASP A 93 11.73 -15.12 -0.56
#